data_AF-A0A9Q3DLX6-F1
#
_entry.id   AF-A0A9Q3DLX6-F1
#
_cell.length_a   1.000
_cell.length_b   1.000
_cell.length_c   1.000
_cell.angle_alpha   90.00
_cell.angle_beta   90.00
_cell.angle_gamma   90.00
#
_symmetry.space_group_name_H-M   'P 1'
#
loop_
_entity.id
_entity.type
_entity.pdbx_description
1 polymer ?
#
loop_
_entity_poly.entity_id
_entity_poly.type
_entity_poly.pdbx_seq_one_letter_code
_entity_poly.pdbx_strand_id
1 'polypeptide(L)'
;MRIYEYTRMPFGIENSPAHFQRMMDTIFQDEILEGWMVVYIDKIFIYSEPWEDHMQFIDRVLSKCTPINLKISLEKCNFGQQELLLLGHKVSGLSLAIDQNKVAAVMQKPLPKNIK
;
A
#
# COMPACT_ATOMS: atom_id res chain seq x y z
N MET A 1 -28.18 -8.32 -29.61
CA MET A 1 -26.93 -7.81 -29.03
C MET A 1 -27.18 -7.57 -27.54
N ARG A 2 -26.40 -8.18 -26.63
CA ARG A 2 -26.57 -7.94 -25.17
C ARG A 2 -25.51 -6.95 -24.71
N ILE A 3 -25.92 -5.98 -23.90
CA ILE A 3 -25.04 -5.02 -23.23
C ILE A 3 -24.76 -5.59 -21.83
N TYR A 4 -23.49 -5.55 -21.43
CA TYR A 4 -23.05 -5.96 -20.09
C TYR A 4 -22.53 -4.75 -19.35
N GLU A 5 -22.69 -4.76 -18.04
CA GLU A 5 -22.17 -3.72 -17.14
C GLU A 5 -21.36 -4.36 -16.00
N TYR A 6 -20.49 -3.56 -15.41
CA TYR A 6 -19.67 -4.00 -14.28
C TYR A 6 -20.43 -3.83 -12.96
N THR A 7 -20.43 -4.87 -12.14
CA THR A 7 -21.00 -4.83 -10.77
C THR A 7 -19.96 -4.49 -9.70
N ARG A 8 -18.70 -4.34 -10.11
CA ARG A 8 -17.54 -3.97 -9.30
C ARG A 8 -16.70 -2.96 -10.07
N MET A 9 -15.83 -2.24 -9.38
CA MET A 9 -14.93 -1.28 -9.99
C MET A 9 -13.96 -1.99 -10.95
N PRO A 10 -14.01 -1.72 -12.27
CA PRO A 10 -13.05 -2.27 -13.21
C PRO A 10 -11.70 -1.53 -13.16
N PHE A 11 -10.67 -2.17 -13.70
CA PHE A 11 -9.38 -1.53 -13.93
C PHE A 11 -9.47 -0.48 -15.05
N GLY A 12 -8.62 0.55 -14.98
CA GLY A 12 -8.48 1.56 -16.03
C GLY A 12 -9.40 2.78 -15.89
N ILE A 13 -10.28 2.82 -14.88
CA ILE A 13 -11.01 4.04 -14.53
C ILE A 13 -10.10 4.96 -13.73
N GLU A 14 -10.01 6.23 -14.13
CA GLU A 14 -9.13 7.25 -13.56
C GLU A 14 -9.32 7.43 -12.04
N ASN A 15 -10.56 7.39 -11.57
CA ASN A 15 -10.88 7.62 -10.16
C ASN A 15 -10.81 6.35 -9.28
N SER A 16 -10.59 5.17 -9.87
CA SER A 16 -10.54 3.91 -9.11
C SER A 16 -9.56 3.94 -7.93
N PRO A 17 -8.31 4.42 -8.10
CA PRO A 17 -7.35 4.49 -6.99
C PRO A 17 -7.81 5.40 -5.85
N ALA A 18 -8.40 6.55 -6.18
CA ALA A 18 -8.88 7.51 -5.18
C ALA A 18 -10.07 6.96 -4.38
N HIS A 19 -10.99 6.25 -5.04
CA HIS A 19 -12.09 5.57 -4.37
C HIS A 19 -11.59 4.43 -3.47
N PHE A 20 -10.62 3.64 -3.94
CA PHE A 20 -10.04 2.57 -3.15
C PHE A 20 -9.30 3.11 -1.93
N GLN A 21 -8.50 4.18 -2.09
CA GLN A 21 -7.84 4.86 -0.97
C GLN A 21 -8.86 5.30 0.09
N ARG A 22 -9.93 6.01 -0.30
CA ARG A 22 -10.98 6.46 0.64
C ARG A 22 -11.62 5.31 1.41
N MET A 23 -11.90 4.20 0.72
CA MET A 23 -12.43 2.99 1.37
C MET A 23 -11.46 2.48 2.43
N MET A 24 -10.17 2.36 2.09
CA MET A 24 -9.17 1.86 3.02
C MET A 24 -8.91 2.83 4.19
N ASP A 25 -8.86 4.14 3.95
CA ASP A 25 -8.76 5.17 4.98
C ASP A 25 -9.93 5.09 5.97
N THR A 26 -11.12 4.76 5.48
CA THR A 26 -12.33 4.59 6.32
C THR A 26 -12.24 3.32 7.17
N ILE A 27 -11.77 2.21 6.60
CA ILE A 27 -11.67 0.93 7.31
C ILE A 27 -10.61 0.99 8.42
N PHE A 28 -9.47 1.62 8.11
CA PHE A 28 -8.27 1.64 8.95
C PHE A 28 -8.04 2.98 9.65
N GLN A 29 -9.07 3.80 9.78
CA GLN A 29 -8.96 5.15 10.33
C GLN A 29 -8.31 5.15 11.72
N ASP A 30 -8.75 4.25 12.61
CA ASP A 30 -8.24 4.16 13.97
C ASP A 30 -6.75 3.80 13.98
N GLU A 31 -6.36 2.80 13.19
CA GLU A 31 -4.98 2.30 13.11
C GLU A 31 -4.02 3.34 12.52
N ILE A 32 -4.51 4.13 11.55
CA ILE A 32 -3.75 5.26 10.99
C ILE A 32 -3.59 6.37 12.04
N LEU A 33 -4.64 6.68 12.80
CA LEU A 33 -4.60 7.71 13.85
C LEU A 33 -3.72 7.28 15.05
N GLU A 34 -3.72 5.99 15.37
CA GLU A 34 -2.83 5.40 16.38
C GLU A 34 -1.35 5.41 15.92
N GLY A 35 -1.08 5.65 14.64
CA GLY A 35 0.26 5.94 14.11
C GLY A 35 1.10 4.70 13.77
N TRP A 36 0.57 3.49 13.97
CA TRP A 36 1.29 2.25 13.66
C TRP A 36 0.95 1.68 12.28
N MET A 37 0.02 2.32 11.54
CA MET A 37 -0.35 1.91 10.18
C MET A 37 -0.25 3.05 9.18
N VAL A 38 0.20 2.72 7.96
CA VAL A 38 0.02 3.57 6.78
C VAL A 38 -0.62 2.76 5.67
N VAL A 39 -1.57 3.37 4.95
CA VAL A 39 -2.22 2.76 3.79
C VAL A 39 -1.92 3.60 2.55
N TYR A 40 -1.57 2.94 1.46
CA TYR A 40 -1.46 3.56 0.14
C TYR A 40 -2.11 2.68 -0.93
N ILE A 41 -3.24 3.13 -1.44
CA ILE A 41 -4.09 2.43 -2.42
C ILE A 41 -4.33 0.99 -1.96
N ASP A 42 -3.67 0.00 -2.59
CA ASP A 42 -3.81 -1.43 -2.32
C ASP A 42 -2.78 -1.98 -1.31
N LYS A 43 -1.94 -1.12 -0.75
CA LYS A 43 -0.86 -1.48 0.18
C LYS A 43 -1.19 -1.06 1.61
N ILE A 44 -0.98 -2.00 2.54
CA ILE A 44 -1.04 -1.77 3.98
C ILE A 44 0.38 -1.94 4.52
N PHE A 45 0.82 -0.98 5.32
CA PHE A 45 2.10 -0.97 6.01
C PHE A 45 1.85 -0.95 7.52
N ILE A 46 2.49 -1.85 8.25
CA ILE A 46 2.33 -2.02 9.70
C ILE A 46 3.70 -1.85 10.35
N TYR A 47 3.80 -0.96 11.33
CA TYR A 47 5.00 -0.71 12.12
C TYR A 47 4.74 -1.08 13.57
N SER A 48 5.69 -1.75 14.20
CA SER A 48 5.57 -2.12 15.62
C SER A 48 6.91 -2.51 16.18
N GLU A 49 7.04 -2.34 17.49
CA GLU A 49 8.14 -2.86 18.30
C GLU A 49 7.58 -3.08 19.71
N PRO A 50 7.59 -4.31 20.28
CA PRO A 50 8.28 -5.54 19.84
C PRO A 50 7.45 -6.42 18.88
N TRP A 51 7.95 -7.64 18.58
CA TRP A 51 7.33 -8.58 17.62
C TRP A 51 5.94 -9.07 18.07
N GLU A 52 5.73 -9.19 19.37
CA GLU A 52 4.47 -9.61 19.97
C GLU A 52 3.32 -8.66 19.60
N ASP A 53 3.59 -7.36 19.60
CA ASP A 53 2.63 -6.33 19.17
C ASP A 53 2.38 -6.42 17.66
N HIS A 54 3.39 -6.78 16.86
CA HIS A 54 3.23 -6.98 15.42
C HIS A 54 2.18 -8.05 15.10
N MET A 55 2.19 -9.16 15.84
CA MET A 55 1.22 -10.23 15.67
C MET A 55 -0.20 -9.78 16.00
N GLN A 56 -0.36 -8.98 17.06
CA GLN A 56 -1.65 -8.41 17.45
C GLN A 56 -2.16 -7.43 16.39
N PHE A 57 -1.28 -6.60 15.81
CA PHE A 57 -1.65 -5.66 14.76
C PHE A 57 -2.07 -6.36 13.48
N ILE A 58 -1.35 -7.41 13.06
CA ILE A 58 -1.75 -8.24 11.92
C ILE A 58 -3.14 -8.85 12.15
N ASP A 59 -3.38 -9.41 13.34
CA ASP A 59 -4.67 -10.02 13.67
C ASP A 59 -5.83 -8.99 13.63
N ARG A 60 -5.60 -7.78 14.15
CA ARG A 60 -6.55 -6.67 14.08
C ARG A 60 -6.87 -6.28 12.62
N VAL A 61 -5.86 -6.24 11.75
CA VAL A 61 -6.04 -5.95 10.32
C VAL A 61 -6.86 -7.04 9.63
N LEU A 62 -6.50 -8.30 9.83
CA LEU A 62 -7.22 -9.43 9.21
C LEU A 62 -8.67 -9.53 9.71
N SER A 63 -8.89 -9.22 10.99
CA SER A 63 -10.22 -9.16 11.61
C SER A 63 -11.10 -8.09 10.98
N LYS A 64 -10.55 -6.91 10.62
CA LYS A 64 -11.29 -5.86 9.89
C LYS A 64 -11.54 -6.23 8.42
N CYS A 65 -10.61 -6.91 7.75
CA CYS A 65 -10.74 -7.31 6.35
C CYS A 65 -11.81 -8.37 6.10
N THR A 66 -11.95 -9.33 7.02
CA THR A 66 -12.85 -10.49 6.89
C THR A 66 -14.32 -10.13 6.66
N PRO A 67 -14.98 -9.30 7.49
CA PRO A 67 -16.42 -8.99 7.35
C PRO A 67 -16.76 -8.23 6.07
N ILE A 68 -15.83 -7.44 5.54
CA ILE A 68 -15.99 -6.68 4.29
C ILE A 68 -15.54 -7.46 3.05
N ASN A 69 -15.12 -8.72 3.23
CA ASN A 69 -14.59 -9.59 2.19
C ASN A 69 -13.40 -8.97 1.41
N LEU A 70 -12.59 -8.16 2.09
CA LEU A 70 -11.34 -7.63 1.53
C LEU A 70 -10.30 -8.75 1.53
N LYS A 71 -9.74 -9.06 0.35
CA LYS A 71 -8.79 -10.17 0.18
C LYS A 71 -7.36 -9.67 0.16
N ILE A 72 -6.51 -10.36 0.91
CA ILE A 72 -5.06 -10.11 0.96
C ILE A 72 -4.35 -11.28 0.28
N SER A 73 -3.41 -10.99 -0.60
CA SER A 73 -2.61 -11.99 -1.30
C SER A 73 -1.37 -12.31 -0.46
N LEU A 74 -1.38 -13.49 0.18
CA LEU A 74 -0.28 -13.93 1.05
C LEU A 74 1.07 -13.97 0.32
N GLU A 75 1.08 -14.39 -0.95
CA GLU A 75 2.28 -14.43 -1.80
C GLU A 75 2.95 -13.07 -2.01
N LYS A 76 2.19 -11.98 -1.83
CA LYS A 76 2.67 -10.60 -1.99
C LYS A 76 2.95 -9.91 -0.66
N CYS A 77 2.71 -10.58 0.46
CA CYS A 77 2.95 -10.06 1.79
C CYS A 77 4.41 -10.30 2.21
N ASN A 78 5.00 -9.29 2.85
CA ASN A 78 6.31 -9.40 3.50
C ASN A 78 6.10 -9.15 5.00
N PHE A 79 6.54 -10.06 5.84
CA PHE A 79 6.38 -9.99 7.30
C PHE A 79 7.74 -9.95 8.01
N GLY A 80 7.77 -9.33 9.19
CA GLY A 80 8.94 -9.33 10.08
C GLY A 80 10.22 -8.76 9.46
N GLN A 81 10.08 -7.82 8.53
CA GLN A 81 11.22 -7.15 7.93
C GLN A 81 11.70 -6.01 8.82
N GLN A 82 13.01 -5.95 9.09
CA GLN A 82 13.62 -4.78 9.76
C GLN A 82 13.66 -3.56 8.83
N GLU A 83 13.63 -3.78 7.52
CA GLU A 83 13.66 -2.74 6.50
C GLU A 83 12.60 -3.02 5.43
N LEU A 84 11.84 -2.00 5.05
CA LEU A 84 10.79 -2.13 4.05
C LEU A 84 10.90 -1.06 2.98
N LEU A 85 10.61 -1.44 1.73
CA LEU A 85 10.53 -0.48 0.64
C LEU A 85 9.11 0.08 0.54
N LEU A 86 8.95 1.34 0.94
CA LEU A 86 7.69 2.07 0.96
C LEU A 86 7.70 3.16 -0.11
N LEU A 87 6.84 3.02 -1.12
CA LEU A 87 6.66 4.02 -2.20
C LEU A 87 7.96 4.41 -2.93
N GLY A 88 8.95 3.52 -2.98
CA GLY A 88 10.28 3.79 -3.56
C GLY A 88 11.26 4.48 -2.61
N HIS A 89 10.99 4.41 -1.30
CA HIS A 89 11.93 4.73 -0.24
C HIS A 89 12.19 3.48 0.58
N LYS A 90 13.44 3.23 0.94
CA LYS A 90 13.81 2.21 1.91
C LYS A 90 13.66 2.82 3.31
N VAL A 91 12.75 2.25 4.10
CA VAL A 91 12.48 2.63 5.49
C VAL A 91 13.12 1.59 6.40
N SER A 92 14.01 2.03 7.27
CA SER A 92 14.72 1.17 8.24
C SER A 92 14.85 1.94 9.55
N GLY A 93 14.10 1.55 10.58
CA GLY A 93 14.11 2.09 11.96
C GLY A 93 14.16 3.61 12.12
N LEU A 94 15.31 4.22 11.83
CA LEU A 94 15.64 5.64 11.98
C LEU A 94 16.02 6.35 10.67
N SER A 95 16.00 5.65 9.54
CA SER A 95 16.49 6.15 8.25
C SER A 95 15.46 6.00 7.13
N LEU A 96 15.26 7.10 6.41
CA LEU A 96 14.54 7.15 5.14
C LEU A 96 15.58 7.29 4.02
N ALA A 97 15.89 6.20 3.33
CA ALA A 97 16.76 6.22 2.16
C ALA A 97 15.92 6.18 0.87
N ILE A 98 16.37 6.87 -0.17
CA ILE A 98 15.72 6.81 -1.50
C ILE A 98 16.14 5.51 -2.18
N ASP A 99 15.19 4.81 -2.82
CA ASP A 99 15.49 3.63 -3.63
C ASP A 99 16.43 4.00 -4.78
N GLN A 100 17.62 3.40 -4.80
CA GLN A 100 18.63 3.66 -5.81
C GLN A 100 18.17 3.27 -7.23
N ASN A 101 17.20 2.36 -7.35
CA ASN A 101 16.62 2.00 -8.64
C ASN A 101 15.81 3.16 -9.24
N LYS A 102 15.08 3.92 -8.42
CA LYS A 102 14.39 5.14 -8.87
C LYS A 102 15.38 6.22 -9.29
N VAL A 103 16.48 6.37 -8.55
CA VAL A 103 17.55 7.32 -8.91
C VAL A 103 18.15 6.94 -10.27
N ALA A 104 18.50 5.66 -10.45
CA ALA A 104 19.04 5.16 -11.71
C ALA A 104 18.09 5.38 -12.89
N ALA A 105 16.78 5.13 -12.70
CA ALA A 105 15.77 5.33 -13.75
C ALA A 105 15.66 6.80 -14.22
N VAL A 106 15.83 7.77 -13.31
CA VAL A 106 15.87 9.19 -13.67
C VAL A 106 17.19 9.55 -14.36
N MET A 107 18.32 9.08 -13.84
CA MET A 107 19.65 9.37 -14.38
C MET A 107 19.87 8.80 -15.79
N GLN A 108 19.23 7.66 -16.09
CA GLN A 108 19.31 7.00 -17.41
C GLN A 108 18.29 7.54 -18.41
N LYS A 109 17.38 8.43 -18.01
CA LYS A 109 16.35 8.95 -18.90
C LYS A 109 17.00 9.87 -19.95
N PRO A 110 16.74 9.65 -21.26
CA PRO A 110 17.30 10.52 -22.29
C PRO A 110 16.76 11.94 -22.13
N LEU A 111 17.59 12.91 -22.51
CA LEU A 111 17.19 14.32 -22.55
C LEU A 111 15.90 14.47 -23.37
N PRO A 112 14.86 15.13 -22.81
CA PRO A 112 13.61 15.33 -23.54
C PRO A 112 13.89 16.13 -24.81
N LYS A 113 13.40 15.63 -25.95
CA LYS A 113 13.61 16.24 -27.28
C LYS A 113 12.43 17.11 -27.71
N ASN A 114 11.40 17.17 -26.89
CA ASN A 114 10.10 17.75 -27.15
C ASN A 114 9.44 18.13 -25.81
N ILE A 115 8.38 18.92 -25.88
CA ILE A 115 7.64 19.41 -24.71
C ILE A 115 6.85 18.28 -24.01
N LYS A 116 6.69 17.10 -24.65
CA LYS A 116 5.95 15.94 -24.13
C LYS A 116 6.84 14.73 -23.89
#